data_AF-A0A2K3M9R5-F1
#
_entry.id   AF-A0A2K3M9R5-F1
#
_cell.length_a   1.000
_cell.length_b   1.000
_cell.length_c   1.000
_cell.angle_alpha   90.00
_cell.angle_beta   90.00
_cell.angle_gamma   90.00
#
_symmetry.space_group_name_H-M   'P 1'
#
loop_
_entity.id
_entity.type
_entity.pdbx_description
1 polymer ?
#
loop_
_entity_poly.entity_id
_entity_poly.type
_entity_poly.pdbx_seq_one_letter_code
_entity_poly.pdbx_strand_id
1 'polypeptide(L)' 'MELDLTPKTAQPLLEGDGGGYYIWLSSQVPILAKTNVGAGQLVLQPRGFALPHYADSSKVGIVTE' A
#
# COMPACT_ATOMS: atom_id res chain seq x y z
N MET A 1 -24.26 -7.00 -5.72
CA MET A 1 -24.02 -5.76 -4.95
C MET A 1 -23.15 -4.86 -5.78
N GLU A 2 -23.50 -3.58 -5.87
CA GLU A 2 -22.64 -2.57 -6.48
C GLU A 2 -21.39 -2.36 -5.61
N LEU A 3 -20.25 -2.11 -6.24
CA LEU A 3 -19.01 -1.81 -5.52
C LEU A 3 -18.96 -0.32 -5.22
N ASP A 4 -18.66 0.06 -3.98
CA ASP A 4 -18.25 1.44 -3.68
C ASP A 4 -16.90 1.70 -4.34
N LEU A 5 -16.89 2.57 -5.36
CA LEU A 5 -15.70 3.01 -6.09
C LEU A 5 -15.24 4.42 -5.67
N THR A 6 -15.77 4.94 -4.56
CA THR A 6 -15.33 6.22 -4.02
C THR A 6 -13.83 6.16 -3.69
N PRO A 7 -13.01 7.11 -4.15
CA PRO A 7 -11.59 7.15 -3.81
C PRO A 7 -11.38 7.14 -2.29
N LYS A 8 -10.42 6.34 -1.83
CA LYS A 8 -10.03 6.27 -0.41
C LYS A 8 -8.57 6.64 -0.25
N THR A 9 -8.19 7.17 0.90
CA THR A 9 -6.81 7.45 1.25
C THR A 9 -6.17 6.24 1.90
N ALA A 10 -4.89 5.98 1.59
CA ALA A 10 -4.12 4.95 2.26
C ALA A 10 -4.04 5.23 3.78
N GLN A 11 -4.03 4.18 4.57
CA GLN A 11 -3.90 4.26 6.02
C GLN A 11 -2.47 3.85 6.44
N PRO A 12 -1.87 4.49 7.44
CA PRO A 12 -0.54 4.12 7.91
C PRO A 12 -0.56 2.69 8.47
N LEU A 13 0.32 1.83 7.97
CA LEU A 13 0.60 0.52 8.56
C LEU A 13 1.84 0.58 9.46
N LEU A 14 2.87 1.30 9.02
CA LEU A 14 4.10 1.53 9.76
C LEU A 14 4.63 2.93 9.46
N GLU A 15 5.10 3.63 10.48
CA GLU A 15 5.79 4.91 10.35
C GLU A 15 7.05 4.92 11.23
N GLY A 16 8.08 5.61 10.78
CA GLY A 16 9.31 5.82 11.53
C GLY A 16 10.20 6.88 10.86
N ASP A 17 11.37 7.13 11.45
CA ASP A 17 12.26 8.21 11.02
C ASP A 17 12.70 8.10 9.55
N GLY A 18 12.81 6.86 9.04
CA GLY A 18 13.19 6.59 7.66
C GLY A 18 12.06 6.71 6.64
N GLY A 19 10.82 6.95 7.08
CA GLY A 19 9.62 6.98 6.24
C GLY A 19 8.51 6.07 6.74
N GLY A 20 7.61 5.69 5.85
CA GLY A 20 6.40 4.97 6.22
C GLY A 20 5.90 4.04 5.13
N TYR A 21 5.06 3.10 5.53
CA TYR A 21 4.34 2.20 4.64
C TYR A 21 2.85 2.33 4.92
N TYR A 22 2.11 2.75 3.90
CA TYR A 22 0.67 2.99 3.95
C TYR A 22 -0.04 1.93 3.11
N ILE A 23 -1.24 1.53 3.49
CA ILE A 23 -2.00 0.47 2.82
C ILE A 23 -3.44 0.88 2.55
N TRP A 24 -4.04 0.28 1.53
CA TRP A 24 -5.49 0.26 1.38
C TRP A 24 -6.03 -1.08 1.84
N LEU A 25 -6.84 -1.06 2.89
CA LEU A 25 -7.48 -2.27 3.39
C LEU A 25 -8.55 -2.75 2.42
N SER A 26 -8.52 -4.04 2.07
CA SER A 26 -9.53 -4.65 1.20
C SER A 26 -10.96 -4.57 1.77
N SER A 27 -11.10 -4.42 3.09
CA SER A 27 -12.38 -4.18 3.76
C SER A 27 -12.95 -2.77 3.50
N GLN A 28 -12.10 -1.81 3.13
CA GLN A 28 -12.47 -0.42 2.85
C GLN A 28 -12.49 -0.11 1.34
N VAL A 29 -11.76 -0.90 0.55
CA VAL A 29 -11.66 -0.76 -0.90
C VAL A 29 -12.05 -2.10 -1.57
N PRO A 30 -13.36 -2.38 -1.75
CA PRO A 30 -13.86 -3.71 -2.15
C PRO A 30 -13.31 -4.23 -3.47
N ILE A 31 -12.89 -3.35 -4.39
CA ILE A 31 -12.29 -3.76 -5.66
C ILE A 31 -10.98 -4.54 -5.45
N LEU A 32 -10.23 -4.27 -4.38
CA LEU A 32 -8.98 -4.99 -4.06
C LEU A 32 -9.27 -6.46 -3.75
N ALA A 33 -10.27 -6.72 -2.90
CA ALA A 33 -10.73 -8.09 -2.63
C ALA A 33 -11.26 -8.77 -3.89
N LYS A 34 -12.08 -8.06 -4.68
CA LYS A 34 -12.68 -8.60 -5.91
C LYS A 34 -11.63 -8.99 -6.96
N THR A 35 -10.54 -8.24 -7.04
CA THR A 35 -9.45 -8.48 -8.01
C THR A 35 -8.29 -9.28 -7.45
N ASN A 36 -8.36 -9.67 -6.17
CA ASN A 36 -7.35 -10.43 -5.44
C ASN A 36 -5.96 -9.78 -5.48
N VAL A 37 -5.91 -8.47 -5.23
CA VAL A 37 -4.65 -7.70 -5.15
C VAL A 37 -4.59 -6.90 -3.85
N GLY A 38 -3.37 -6.70 -3.36
CA GLY A 38 -3.07 -5.72 -2.32
C GLY A 38 -2.63 -4.39 -2.92
N ALA A 39 -2.81 -3.31 -2.18
CA ALA A 39 -2.29 -2.00 -2.54
C ALA A 39 -1.59 -1.35 -1.34
N GLY A 40 -0.40 -0.79 -1.59
CA GLY A 40 0.38 -0.10 -0.59
C GLY A 40 1.25 0.99 -1.21
N GLN A 41 1.63 1.96 -0.39
CA GLN A 41 2.46 3.09 -0.73
C GLN A 41 3.66 3.12 0.23
N LEU A 42 4.85 2.97 -0.33
CA LEU A 42 6.11 3.10 0.40
C LEU A 42 6.62 4.54 0.25
N VAL A 43 6.82 5.22 1.36
CA VAL A 43 7.42 6.56 1.42
C VAL A 43 8.76 6.44 2.10
N LEU A 44 9.84 6.88 1.44
CA LEU A 44 11.17 6.95 2.02
C LEU A 44 11.54 8.41 2.23
N GLN A 45 11.89 8.77 3.46
CA GLN A 45 12.48 10.08 3.74
C GLN A 45 13.92 10.12 3.22
N PRO A 46 14.52 11.31 3.01
CA PRO A 46 15.93 11.42 2.67
C PRO A 46 16.81 10.62 3.66
N ARG A 47 17.69 9.77 3.13
CA ARG A 47 18.54 8.82 3.90
C ARG A 47 17.76 7.70 4.61
N GLY A 48 16.47 7.57 4.34
CA GLY A 48 15.64 6.44 4.74
C GLY A 48 15.97 5.18 3.94
N PHE A 49 15.80 4.02 4.59
CA PHE A 49 16.09 2.73 3.99
C PHE A 49 15.02 1.71 4.41
N ALA A 50 14.29 1.17 3.45
CA ALA A 50 13.40 0.04 3.68
C ALA A 50 14.23 -1.24 3.79
N LEU A 51 14.11 -1.94 4.93
CA LEU A 51 14.81 -3.20 5.13
C LEU A 51 14.32 -4.27 4.12
N PRO A 52 15.22 -5.17 3.66
CA PRO A 52 14.83 -6.25 2.76
C PRO A 52 13.68 -7.09 3.34
N HIS A 53 12.67 -7.34 2.51
CA HIS A 53 11.56 -8.24 2.82
C HIS A 53 11.12 -8.98 1.56
N TYR A 54 10.38 -10.07 1.73
CA TYR A 54 9.75 -10.83 0.65
C TYR A 54 8.25 -10.98 0.92
N ALA A 55 7.49 -11.41 -0.08
CA ALA A 55 6.15 -11.96 0.17
C ALA A 55 5.89 -13.16 -0.74
N ASP A 56 4.82 -13.87 -0.43
CA ASP A 56 4.27 -15.00 -1.17
C ASP A 56 3.58 -14.61 -2.51
N SER A 57 3.58 -13.33 -2.85
CA SER A 57 2.93 -12.76 -4.04
C SER A 57 3.85 -11.83 -4.82
N SER A 58 3.67 -11.85 -6.15
CA SER A 58 4.33 -10.93 -7.08
C SER A 58 3.87 -9.49 -6.86
N LYS A 59 4.75 -8.52 -7.09
CA LYS A 59 4.46 -7.08 -6.92
C LYS A 59 4.95 -6.29 -8.12
N VAL A 60 4.24 -5.21 -8.41
CA VAL A 60 4.65 -4.18 -9.37
C VAL A 60 4.75 -2.87 -8.60
N GLY A 61 5.89 -2.18 -8.71
CA GLY A 61 6.12 -0.89 -8.08
C GLY A 61 6.24 0.22 -9.13
N ILE A 62 5.68 1.38 -8.84
CA ILE A 62 5.83 2.61 -9.65
C ILE A 62 6.43 3.67 -8.74
N VAL A 63 7.51 4.32 -9.21
CA VAL A 63 8.12 5.46 -8.51
C VAL A 63 7.40 6.72 -8.95
N THR A 64 6.83 7.45 -8.00
CA THR A 64 6.00 8.63 -8.26
C THR A 64 6.70 9.95 -7.97
N GLU A 65 7.78 9.93 -7.18
CA GLU A 65 8.56 11.08 -6.72
C GLU A 65 10.05 10.74 -6.64
#